data_AF-A0A2E5JTH5-F1
#
_entry.id   AF-A0A2E5JTH5-F1
#
_cell.length_a   1.000
_cell.length_b   1.000
_cell.length_c   1.000
_cell.angle_alpha   90.00
_cell.angle_beta   90.00
_cell.angle_gamma   90.00
#
_symmetry.space_group_name_H-M   'P 1'
#
loop_
_entity.id
_entity.type
_entity.pdbx_description
1 polymer ?
#
loop_
_entity_poly.entity_id
_entity_poly.type
_entity_poly.pdbx_seq_one_letter_code
_entity_poly.pdbx_strand_id
1 'polypeptide(L)'
;MNAALTIAMWSGPRNISTALMRSFESRGDCHVTDEPFYAYFLNESGENHPAREEILKSQSSDWDNISNELIAHIPKGKTIWY
;
A
#
# COMPACT_ATOMS: atom_id res chain seq x y z
N MET A 1 -5.98 3.43 -26.30
CA MET A 1 -6.12 3.62 -24.83
C MET A 1 -5.26 2.57 -24.17
N ASN A 2 -4.24 2.95 -23.39
CA ASN A 2 -3.52 1.95 -22.58
C ASN A 2 -4.49 1.45 -21.49
N ALA A 3 -4.57 0.13 -21.34
CA ALA A 3 -5.40 -0.48 -20.31
C ALA A 3 -4.87 -0.08 -18.91
N ALA A 4 -5.78 0.20 -17.98
CA ALA A 4 -5.45 0.40 -16.58
C ALA A 4 -4.82 -0.89 -16.00
N LEU A 5 -3.73 -0.76 -15.25
CA LEU A 5 -3.02 -1.89 -14.65
C LEU A 5 -2.86 -1.70 -13.14
N THR A 6 -3.38 -2.65 -12.37
CA THR A 6 -3.17 -2.75 -10.91
C THR A 6 -2.24 -3.91 -10.61
N ILE A 7 -1.21 -3.68 -9.80
CA ILE A 7 -0.19 -4.66 -9.41
C ILE A 7 -0.27 -4.84 -7.89
N ALA A 8 -0.87 -5.93 -7.43
CA ALA A 8 -0.85 -6.28 -6.01
C ALA A 8 0.47 -7.00 -5.66
N MET A 9 1.50 -6.25 -5.25
CA MET A 9 2.81 -6.82 -4.92
C MET A 9 2.88 -7.20 -3.43
N TRP A 10 3.28 -8.44 -3.15
CA TRP A 10 3.50 -8.94 -1.79
C TRP A 10 4.93 -9.44 -1.63
N SER A 11 5.56 -9.07 -0.51
CA SER A 11 6.91 -9.54 -0.17
C SER A 11 7.11 -9.68 1.33
N GLY A 12 8.02 -10.58 1.70
CA GLY A 12 8.57 -10.64 3.06
C GLY A 12 9.68 -9.60 3.31
N PRO A 13 10.24 -9.54 4.53
CA PRO A 13 11.32 -8.61 4.86
C PRO A 13 12.60 -8.84 4.05
N ARG A 14 13.33 -7.74 3.76
CA ARG A 14 14.69 -7.75 3.18
C ARG A 14 14.82 -8.37 1.78
N ASN A 15 13.83 -8.17 0.92
CA ASN A 15 13.81 -8.71 -0.46
C ASN A 15 13.67 -7.63 -1.55
N ILE A 16 14.21 -6.43 -1.32
CA ILE A 16 14.31 -5.37 -2.34
C ILE A 16 12.94 -4.75 -2.70
N SER A 17 11.85 -5.12 -2.03
CA SER A 17 10.49 -4.60 -2.25
C SER A 17 10.38 -3.09 -2.21
N THR A 18 11.04 -2.44 -1.23
CA THR A 18 11.08 -0.99 -1.13
C THR A 18 11.75 -0.37 -2.36
N ALA A 19 12.87 -0.92 -2.84
CA ALA A 19 13.55 -0.39 -4.02
C ALA A 19 12.71 -0.57 -5.29
N LEU A 20 12.02 -1.72 -5.42
CA LEU A 20 11.07 -1.97 -6.50
C LEU A 20 9.92 -0.96 -6.46
N MET A 21 9.29 -0.78 -5.30
CA MET A 21 8.23 0.21 -5.09
C MET A 21 8.69 1.63 -5.47
N ARG A 22 9.88 2.06 -5.03
CA ARG A 22 10.43 3.37 -5.39
C ARG A 22 10.70 3.51 -6.90
N SER A 23 11.04 2.42 -7.60
CA SER A 23 11.17 2.45 -9.06
C SER A 23 9.84 2.73 -9.77
N PHE A 24 8.72 2.21 -9.25
CA PHE A 24 7.38 2.54 -9.74
C PHE A 24 6.96 3.97 -9.36
N GLU A 25 7.24 4.39 -8.13
CA GLU A 25 6.95 5.75 -7.65
C GLU A 25 7.63 6.83 -8.52
N SER A 26 8.81 6.54 -9.06
CA SER A 26 9.54 7.47 -9.95
C SER A 26 8.84 7.73 -11.30
N ARG A 27 7.82 6.94 -11.64
CA ARG A 27 7.10 7.08 -12.90
C ARG A 27 5.96 8.09 -12.78
N GLY A 28 5.88 9.00 -13.75
CA GLY A 28 4.81 10.00 -13.81
C GLY A 28 3.40 9.42 -14.03
N ASP A 29 3.29 8.17 -14.49
CA ASP A 29 2.02 7.49 -14.80
C ASP A 29 1.60 6.45 -13.73
N CYS A 30 2.33 6.36 -12.62
CA CYS A 30 2.08 5.40 -11.54
C CYS A 30 1.59 6.08 -10.25
N HIS A 31 0.67 5.43 -9.56
CA HIS A 31 0.39 5.65 -8.15
C HIS A 31 0.95 4.48 -7.34
N VAL A 32 1.48 4.74 -6.14
CA VAL A 32 2.00 3.74 -5.22
C VAL A 32 1.22 3.81 -3.93
N THR A 33 0.79 2.65 -3.42
CA THR A 33 0.29 2.48 -2.06
C THR A 33 1.25 1.60 -1.27
N ASP A 34 1.86 2.18 -0.24
CA ASP A 34 2.88 1.52 0.58
C ASP A 34 2.24 0.83 1.79
N GLU A 35 2.43 -0.49 1.90
CA GLU A 35 2.00 -1.34 3.03
C GLU A 35 0.58 -1.04 3.59
N PRO A 36 -0.49 -1.12 2.77
CA PRO A 36 -1.84 -0.65 3.16
C PRO A 36 -2.47 -1.39 4.35
N PHE A 37 -1.99 -2.59 4.67
CA PHE A 37 -2.49 -3.41 5.79
C PHE A 37 -1.64 -3.29 7.06
N TYR A 38 -0.67 -2.38 7.12
CA TYR A 38 0.26 -2.33 8.24
C TYR A 38 -0.41 -1.92 9.56
N ALA A 39 -1.28 -0.91 9.54
CA ALA A 39 -2.07 -0.55 10.72
C ALA A 39 -3.04 -1.67 11.16
N TYR A 40 -3.68 -2.36 10.21
CA TYR A 40 -4.48 -3.56 10.51
C TYR A 40 -3.64 -4.62 11.24
N PHE A 41 -2.46 -4.95 10.70
CA PHE A 41 -1.55 -5.90 11.33
C PHE A 41 -1.14 -5.50 12.75
N LEU A 42 -0.74 -4.23 12.98
CA LEU A 42 -0.35 -3.75 14.32
C LEU A 42 -1.52 -3.71 15.31
N ASN A 43 -2.73 -3.48 14.81
CA ASN A 43 -3.93 -3.52 15.64
C ASN A 43 -4.24 -4.95 16.09
N GLU A 44 -4.29 -5.89 15.14
CA GLU A 44 -4.66 -7.29 15.41
C GLU A 44 -3.59 -8.06 16.19
N SER A 45 -2.31 -7.85 15.87
CA SER A 45 -1.21 -8.57 16.52
C SER A 45 -0.88 -8.04 17.92
N GLY A 46 -1.15 -6.77 18.19
CA GLY A 46 -0.72 -6.11 19.41
C GLY A 46 0.79 -5.92 19.54
N GLU A 47 1.55 -6.08 18.44
CA GLU A 47 3.01 -5.96 18.43
C GLU A 47 3.49 -4.59 18.95
N ASN A 48 4.53 -4.60 19.78
CA ASN A 48 5.12 -3.39 20.32
C ASN A 48 6.11 -2.80 19.31
N HIS A 49 5.58 -1.98 18.40
CA HIS A 49 6.33 -1.38 17.30
C HIS A 49 6.66 0.11 17.56
N PRO A 50 7.86 0.59 17.19
CA PRO A 50 8.14 2.02 17.15
C PRO A 50 7.09 2.79 16.34
N ALA A 51 6.64 3.93 16.85
CA ALA A 51 5.61 4.75 16.20
C ALA A 51 4.26 4.03 15.95
N ARG A 52 3.96 2.92 16.67
CA ARG A 52 2.69 2.19 16.56
C ARG A 52 1.47 3.11 16.56
N GLU A 53 1.38 4.00 17.54
CA GLU A 53 0.24 4.92 17.69
C GLU A 53 0.15 5.93 16.54
N GLU A 54 1.26 6.31 15.93
CA GLU A 54 1.28 7.21 14.77
C GLU A 54 0.79 6.48 13.51
N ILE A 55 1.21 5.22 13.35
CA ILE A 55 0.77 4.35 12.24
C ILE A 55 -0.73 4.10 12.33
N LEU A 56 -1.24 3.70 13.50
CA LEU A 56 -2.68 3.46 13.72
C LEU A 56 -3.54 4.72 13.51
N LYS A 57 -2.97 5.92 13.67
CA LYS A 57 -3.67 7.18 13.38
C LYS A 57 -3.61 7.60 11.92
N SER A 58 -2.58 7.16 11.18
CA SER A 58 -2.34 7.60 9.80
C SER A 58 -2.99 6.70 8.75
N GLN A 59 -3.32 5.45 9.11
CA GLN A 59 -3.89 4.46 8.21
C GLN A 59 -5.11 3.79 8.85
N SER A 60 -6.03 3.30 8.00
CA SER A 60 -7.14 2.48 8.47
C SER A 60 -6.64 1.17 9.09
N SER A 61 -7.30 0.72 10.15
CA SER A 61 -7.13 -0.63 10.72
C SER A 61 -8.37 -1.51 10.47
N ASP A 62 -9.27 -1.09 9.58
CA ASP A 62 -10.44 -1.87 9.15
C ASP A 62 -10.12 -2.59 7.83
N TRP A 63 -10.11 -3.92 7.88
CA TRP A 63 -9.82 -4.80 6.74
C TRP A 63 -10.73 -4.54 5.53
N ASP A 64 -12.02 -4.39 5.77
CA ASP A 64 -13.01 -4.26 4.70
C ASP A 64 -12.87 -2.89 4.03
N ASN A 65 -12.59 -1.86 4.82
CA ASN A 65 -12.29 -0.53 4.30
C ASN A 65 -11.06 -0.57 3.37
N ILE A 66 -9.93 -1.10 3.85
CA ILE A 66 -8.67 -1.17 3.09
C ILE A 66 -8.88 -1.98 1.80
N SER A 67 -9.49 -3.16 1.90
CA SER A 67 -9.69 -4.06 0.76
C SER A 67 -10.57 -3.43 -0.31
N ASN A 68 -11.64 -2.75 0.08
CA ASN A 68 -12.54 -2.06 -0.86
C ASN A 68 -11.84 -0.89 -1.55
N GLU A 69 -10.98 -0.14 -0.84
CA GLU A 69 -10.17 0.90 -1.45
C GLU A 69 -9.24 0.31 -2.52
N LEU A 70 -8.50 -0.75 -2.20
CA LEU A 70 -7.49 -1.37 -3.08
C LEU A 70 -8.03 -2.00 -4.37
N ILE A 71 -9.31 -2.34 -4.43
CA ILE A 71 -9.97 -2.89 -5.63
C ILE A 71 -10.78 -1.85 -6.41
N ALA A 72 -10.76 -0.60 -5.97
CA ALA A 72 -11.54 0.46 -6.57
C ALA A 72 -10.88 0.94 -7.89
N HIS A 73 -10.62 2.23 -8.00
CA HIS A 73 -10.20 2.89 -9.24
C HIS A 73 -8.81 3.46 -9.03
N ILE A 74 -7.95 3.36 -10.05
CA ILE A 74 -6.56 3.82 -9.95
C ILE A 74 -6.52 5.29 -9.49
N PRO A 75 -5.88 5.60 -8.35
CA PRO A 75 -5.92 6.94 -7.79
C PRO A 75 -5.23 7.97 -8.69
N LYS A 76 -5.60 9.25 -8.47
CA LYS A 76 -4.93 10.44 -9.06
C LYS A 76 -4.84 10.44 -10.59
N GLY A 77 -5.76 9.75 -11.28
CA GLY A 77 -5.80 9.68 -12.74
C GLY A 77 -4.58 8.99 -13.36
N LYS A 78 -3.88 8.16 -12.60
CA LYS A 78 -2.74 7.36 -13.07
C LYS A 78 -3.24 6.19 -13.92
N THR A 79 -2.34 5.60 -14.70
CA THR A 79 -2.65 4.42 -15.53
C THR A 79 -2.13 3.13 -14.89
N ILE A 80 -1.18 3.24 -13.98
CA ILE A 80 -0.63 2.14 -13.20
C ILE A 80 -0.88 2.41 -11.72
N TRP A 81 -1.27 1.38 -11.00
CA TRP A 81 -1.31 1.35 -9.54
C TRP A 81 -0.46 0.19 -9.04
N TYR A 82 0.56 0.52 -8.25
CA TYR A 82 1.40 -0.42 -7.53
C TYR A 82 1.04 -0.42 -6.05
#